data_AF-A0A7S2T1J7-F1
#
_entry.id   AF-A0A7S2T1J7-F1
#
_cell.length_a   1.000
_cell.length_b   1.000
_cell.length_c   1.000
_cell.angle_alpha   90.00
_cell.angle_beta   90.00
_cell.angle_gamma   90.00
#
_symmetry.space_group_name_H-M   'P 1'
#
loop_
_entity.id
_entity.type
_entity.pdbx_description
1 polymer ?
#
loop_
_entity_poly.entity_id
_entity_poly.type
_entity_poly.pdbx_seq_one_letter_code
_entity_poly.pdbx_strand_id
1 'polypeptide(L)'
;GHYRREDRRRGSGRDAPGGKSRGGQREEQSLESEKSRELKSIKLQYLGAEKELKAKRGANKYKLNFGWDAAEDTTSDLNTLYQKPVEASLLFGRGRRAGAEIQGISRGRKSSRYDIDSDKHWSEKALEKMT
;
A
#
# COMPACT_ATOMS: atom_id res chain seq x y z
N GLY A 1 65.65 0.94 -22.43
CA GLY A 1 64.26 1.44 -22.28
C GLY A 1 63.28 0.32 -22.43
N HIS A 2 62.07 0.49 -21.89
CA HIS A 2 60.86 -0.35 -21.93
C HIS A 2 60.41 -1.02 -20.61
N TYR A 3 59.52 -0.25 -19.95
CA TYR A 3 58.47 -0.48 -18.95
C TYR A 3 57.94 -1.91 -18.71
N ARG A 4 57.70 -2.29 -17.43
CA ARG A 4 56.34 -2.66 -16.94
C ARG A 4 56.24 -2.95 -15.44
N ARG A 5 55.39 -2.14 -14.80
CA ARG A 5 54.45 -2.44 -13.69
C ARG A 5 55.01 -2.93 -12.35
N GLU A 6 55.20 -1.97 -11.45
CA GLU A 6 54.95 -2.18 -10.02
C GLU A 6 53.46 -2.52 -9.81
N ASP A 7 53.17 -3.72 -9.32
CA ASP A 7 51.87 -4.05 -8.71
C ASP A 7 51.75 -3.33 -7.36
N ARG A 8 51.48 -2.02 -7.42
CA ARG A 8 50.96 -1.30 -6.27
C ARG A 8 49.45 -1.46 -6.25
N ARG A 9 48.96 -1.90 -5.10
CA ARG A 9 47.61 -1.70 -4.55
C ARG A 9 46.56 -2.71 -4.98
N ARG A 10 46.37 -3.70 -4.12
CA ARG A 10 45.03 -4.07 -3.59
C ARG A 10 45.18 -4.63 -2.18
N GLY A 11 45.81 -3.82 -1.32
CA GLY A 11 45.67 -3.97 0.12
C GLY A 11 44.20 -3.81 0.47
N SER A 12 43.65 -4.87 1.05
CA SER A 12 42.31 -5.00 1.60
C SER A 12 42.02 -3.90 2.62
N GLY A 13 41.51 -2.76 2.15
CA GLY A 13 40.88 -1.75 3.00
C GLY A 13 39.51 -2.24 3.46
N ARG A 14 39.50 -3.08 4.49
CA ARG A 14 38.27 -3.52 5.19
C ARG A 14 37.97 -2.66 6.43
N ASP A 15 38.40 -1.40 6.44
CA ASP A 15 38.18 -0.47 7.54
C ASP A 15 37.54 0.84 7.04
N ALA A 16 36.49 0.73 6.21
CA ALA A 16 35.59 1.85 5.96
C ALA A 16 34.38 1.70 6.91
N PRO A 17 34.09 2.68 7.79
CA PRO A 17 32.89 2.62 8.61
C PRO A 17 31.71 2.54 7.65
N GLY A 18 30.93 1.46 7.77
CA GLY A 18 29.88 1.11 6.83
C GLY A 18 28.97 2.31 6.56
N GLY A 19 29.17 2.96 5.42
CA GLY A 19 28.31 4.03 4.96
C GLY A 19 26.92 3.43 4.80
N LYS A 20 25.98 3.88 5.64
CA LYS A 20 24.56 3.55 5.54
C LYS A 20 24.16 3.66 4.07
N SER A 21 23.73 2.55 3.50
CA SER A 21 23.30 2.48 2.11
C SER A 21 22.20 3.53 1.89
N ARG A 22 22.07 4.05 0.67
CA ARG A 22 21.03 5.04 0.31
C ARG A 22 19.61 4.62 0.74
N GLY A 23 19.37 3.30 0.86
CA GLY A 23 18.14 2.73 1.42
C GLY A 23 17.95 3.03 2.91
N GLY A 24 18.98 2.82 3.74
CA GLY A 24 18.90 3.09 5.17
C GLY A 24 18.72 4.58 5.50
N GLN A 25 19.30 5.48 4.71
CA GLN A 25 19.08 6.93 4.88
C GLN A 25 17.65 7.36 4.55
N ARG A 26 16.99 6.68 3.60
CA ARG A 26 15.60 6.97 3.19
C ARG A 26 14.59 6.48 4.21
N GLU A 27 14.84 5.33 4.82
CA GLU A 27 14.01 4.81 5.92
C GLU A 27 14.13 5.69 7.16
N GLU A 28 15.34 6.09 7.54
CA GLU A 28 15.58 6.99 8.68
C GLU A 28 14.84 8.33 8.50
N GLN A 29 14.84 8.90 7.28
CA GLN A 29 14.07 10.11 6.97
C GLN A 29 12.54 9.89 7.00
N SER A 30 12.04 8.72 6.59
CA SER A 30 10.60 8.41 6.66
C SER A 30 10.13 8.35 8.10
N LEU A 31 10.87 7.64 8.95
CA LEU A 31 10.58 7.48 10.37
C LEU A 31 10.60 8.83 11.09
N GLU A 32 11.56 9.70 10.77
CA GLU A 32 11.64 11.05 11.32
C GLU A 32 10.43 11.90 10.91
N SER A 33 10.00 11.79 9.65
CA SER A 33 8.82 12.49 9.13
C SER A 33 7.52 12.02 9.80
N GLU A 34 7.34 10.70 9.96
CA GLU A 34 6.20 10.09 10.65
C GLU A 34 6.12 10.57 12.11
N LYS A 35 7.25 10.52 12.82
CA LYS A 35 7.36 11.01 14.20
C LYS A 35 7.04 12.50 14.31
N SER A 36 7.47 13.31 13.33
CA SER A 36 7.14 14.73 13.29
C SER A 36 5.63 15.01 13.13
N ARG A 37 4.92 14.15 12.37
CA ARG A 37 3.47 14.25 12.18
C ARG A 37 2.72 13.83 13.45
N GLU A 38 3.24 12.84 14.17
CA GLU A 38 2.66 12.36 15.43
C GLU A 38 2.72 13.45 16.49
N LEU A 39 3.90 14.07 16.65
CA LEU A 39 4.08 15.20 17.56
C LEU A 39 3.17 16.38 17.21
N LYS A 40 2.93 16.64 15.92
CA LYS A 40 1.96 17.67 15.48
C LYS A 40 0.54 17.31 15.88
N SER A 41 0.13 16.06 15.72
CA SER A 41 -1.20 15.57 16.14
C SER A 41 -1.42 15.78 17.64
N ILE A 42 -0.45 15.34 18.46
CA ILE A 42 -0.47 15.54 19.92
C ILE A 42 -0.53 17.05 20.24
N LYS A 43 0.31 17.85 19.59
CA LYS A 43 0.33 19.31 19.80
C LYS A 43 -1.03 19.95 19.49
N LEU A 44 -1.68 19.57 18.40
CA LEU A 44 -3.01 20.07 18.03
C LEU A 44 -4.10 19.62 19.02
N GLN A 45 -4.00 18.39 19.53
CA GLN A 45 -4.96 17.88 20.53
C GLN A 45 -4.89 18.66 21.85
N TYR A 46 -3.70 19.02 22.31
CA TYR A 46 -3.51 19.66 23.63
C TYR A 46 -3.43 21.19 23.58
N LEU A 47 -2.87 21.77 22.53
CA LEU A 47 -2.79 23.24 22.36
C LEU A 47 -3.96 23.80 21.56
N GLY A 48 -4.79 22.93 20.96
CA GLY A 48 -5.88 23.33 20.06
C GLY A 48 -5.38 23.71 18.66
N ALA A 49 -6.31 23.75 17.71
CA ALA A 49 -6.03 24.29 16.39
C ALA A 49 -6.06 25.82 16.44
N GLU A 50 -5.05 26.47 15.87
CA GLU A 50 -5.14 27.88 15.51
C GLU A 50 -6.27 27.99 14.47
N LYS A 51 -7.33 28.75 14.77
CA LYS A 51 -8.49 28.86 13.89
C LYS A 51 -8.06 29.55 12.59
N GLU A 52 -7.69 28.78 11.58
CA GLU A 52 -7.60 29.31 10.23
C GLU A 52 -8.99 29.79 9.82
N LEU A 53 -9.14 31.11 9.68
CA LEU A 53 -10.33 31.72 9.13
C LEU A 53 -10.49 31.19 7.71
N LYS A 54 -11.41 30.25 7.52
CA LYS A 54 -11.74 29.68 6.21
C LYS A 54 -11.96 30.82 5.22
N ALA A 55 -11.00 30.99 4.30
CA ALA A 55 -11.17 31.89 3.18
C ALA A 55 -12.43 31.45 2.42
N LYS A 56 -13.46 32.30 2.40
CA LYS A 56 -14.69 32.03 1.66
C LYS A 56 -14.30 31.86 0.19
N ARG A 57 -14.33 30.62 -0.30
CA ARG A 57 -14.12 30.29 -1.72
C ARG A 57 -15.09 31.15 -2.54
N GLY A 58 -14.54 32.04 -3.36
CA GLY A 58 -15.32 32.98 -4.17
C GLY A 58 -16.29 32.26 -5.11
N ALA A 59 -17.45 32.87 -5.30
CA ALA A 59 -18.54 32.38 -6.12
C ALA A 59 -18.12 32.25 -7.60
N ASN A 60 -18.03 31.00 -8.04
CA ASN A 60 -18.05 30.44 -9.40
C ASN A 60 -17.21 29.15 -9.35
N LYS A 61 -17.66 28.07 -10.04
CA LYS A 61 -16.93 26.82 -10.42
C LYS A 61 -17.67 25.49 -10.09
N TYR A 62 -18.95 25.35 -10.44
CA TYR A 62 -19.65 24.05 -10.31
C TYR A 62 -19.17 23.05 -11.38
N LYS A 63 -18.10 22.30 -11.10
CA LYS A 63 -17.85 21.02 -11.74
C LYS A 63 -18.37 19.95 -10.78
N LEU A 64 -19.29 19.11 -11.24
CA LEU A 64 -19.77 17.98 -10.45
C LEU A 64 -18.67 16.91 -10.43
N ASN A 65 -17.96 16.82 -9.31
CA ASN A 65 -17.00 15.75 -9.06
C ASN A 65 -17.78 14.60 -8.41
N PHE A 66 -17.87 13.48 -9.10
CA PHE A 66 -18.55 12.26 -8.60
C PHE A 66 -17.59 11.30 -7.89
N GLY A 67 -16.29 11.59 -7.89
CA GLY A 67 -15.29 10.83 -7.15
C GLY A 67 -15.02 11.42 -5.77
N TRP A 68 -14.56 10.57 -4.85
CA TRP A 68 -14.01 10.97 -3.56
C TRP A 68 -12.62 11.58 -3.72
N ASP A 69 -12.31 12.62 -2.95
CA ASP A 69 -10.96 13.17 -2.90
C ASP A 69 -10.06 12.29 -2.00
N ALA A 70 -8.81 12.05 -2.41
CA ALA A 70 -7.86 11.28 -1.59
C ALA A 70 -7.53 12.01 -0.27
N ALA A 71 -7.67 13.34 -0.24
CA ALA A 71 -7.51 14.12 1.00
C ALA A 71 -8.67 13.93 2.00
N GLU A 72 -9.78 13.30 1.58
CA GLU A 72 -10.92 12.97 2.45
C GLU A 72 -10.77 11.57 3.08
N ASP A 73 -9.70 10.83 2.76
CA ASP A 73 -9.40 9.54 3.37
C ASP A 73 -8.96 9.72 4.83
N THR A 74 -9.67 9.06 5.75
CA THR A 74 -9.44 9.11 7.21
C THR A 74 -8.77 7.85 7.75
N THR A 75 -8.49 6.87 6.89
CA THR A 75 -7.93 5.58 7.32
C THR A 75 -6.43 5.64 7.62
N SER A 76 -5.75 6.71 7.18
CA SER A 76 -4.30 6.88 7.37
C SER A 76 -3.97 7.32 8.79
N ASP A 77 -3.54 6.37 9.62
CA ASP A 77 -2.96 6.63 10.94
C ASP A 77 -1.42 6.53 10.90
N LEU A 78 -0.77 7.33 11.74
CA LEU A 78 0.67 7.31 11.97
C LEU A 78 1.06 6.11 12.85
N ASN A 79 0.15 5.62 13.70
CA ASN A 79 0.42 4.49 14.55
C ASN A 79 0.42 3.16 13.76
N THR A 80 1.55 2.48 13.81
CA THR A 80 1.78 1.17 13.16
C THR A 80 0.75 0.11 13.51
N LEU A 81 0.15 0.15 14.71
CA LEU A 81 -0.88 -0.80 15.14
C LEU A 81 -2.17 -0.69 14.31
N TYR A 82 -2.48 0.50 13.80
CA TYR A 82 -3.68 0.76 13.02
C TYR A 82 -3.44 0.69 11.50
N GLN A 83 -2.18 0.60 11.05
CA GLN A 83 -1.86 0.39 9.62
C GLN A 83 -2.31 -0.99 9.12
N LYS A 84 -2.30 -2.00 9.99
CA LYS A 84 -2.77 -3.36 9.70
C LYS A 84 -3.67 -3.84 10.84
N PRO A 85 -4.93 -3.38 10.89
CA PRO A 85 -5.85 -3.84 11.91
C PRO A 85 -5.98 -5.36 11.83
N VAL A 86 -5.92 -6.03 12.98
CA VAL A 86 -6.06 -7.49 13.05
C VAL A 86 -7.46 -7.86 12.57
N GLU A 87 -7.54 -8.49 11.40
CA GLU A 87 -8.81 -8.99 10.88
C GLU A 87 -9.25 -10.21 11.69
N ALA A 88 -10.39 -10.08 12.38
CA ALA A 88 -10.98 -11.21 13.09
C ALA A 88 -11.39 -12.30 12.08
N SER A 89 -11.06 -13.55 12.41
CA SER A 89 -11.52 -14.69 11.60
C SER A 89 -13.05 -14.75 11.61
N LEU A 90 -13.66 -14.43 10.47
CA LEU A 90 -15.11 -14.27 10.40
C LEU A 90 -15.82 -15.61 10.68
N LEU A 91 -16.82 -15.60 11.56
CA LEU A 91 -17.56 -16.77 12.03
C LEU A 91 -16.64 -17.98 12.34
N PHE A 92 -15.57 -17.77 13.12
CA PHE A 92 -14.62 -18.82 13.50
C PHE A 92 -13.99 -19.55 12.30
N GLY A 93 -13.69 -18.83 11.22
CA GLY A 93 -13.10 -19.36 9.99
C GLY A 93 -14.11 -19.98 9.02
N ARG A 94 -15.38 -20.09 9.41
CA ARG A 94 -16.46 -20.58 8.55
C ARG A 94 -17.14 -19.48 7.75
N GLY A 95 -16.97 -18.22 8.16
CA GLY A 95 -17.55 -17.05 7.51
C GLY A 95 -16.63 -16.45 6.45
N ARG A 96 -17.22 -15.65 5.56
CA ARG A 96 -16.50 -14.89 4.53
C ARG A 96 -17.03 -13.46 4.50
N ARG A 97 -16.13 -12.50 4.23
CA ARG A 97 -16.53 -11.10 4.04
C ARG A 97 -17.45 -11.02 2.82
N ALA A 98 -18.62 -10.40 2.99
CA ALA A 98 -19.58 -10.26 1.91
C ALA A 98 -18.97 -9.49 0.74
N GLY A 99 -19.26 -9.90 -0.49
CA GLY A 99 -18.74 -9.26 -1.71
C GLY A 99 -17.26 -9.51 -2.02
N ALA A 100 -16.50 -10.16 -1.13
CA ALA A 100 -15.14 -10.57 -1.42
C ALA A 100 -15.14 -11.83 -2.30
N GLU A 101 -14.35 -11.83 -3.37
CA GLU A 101 -14.24 -12.99 -4.25
C GLU A 101 -13.68 -14.21 -3.51
N ILE A 102 -14.21 -15.40 -3.84
CA ILE A 102 -13.84 -16.65 -3.16
C ILE A 102 -12.54 -17.24 -3.76
N GLN A 103 -12.03 -16.65 -4.84
CA GLN A 103 -11.02 -17.23 -5.72
C GLN A 103 -9.71 -17.61 -5.03
N GLY A 104 -9.34 -17.00 -3.89
CA GLY A 104 -8.12 -17.34 -3.16
C GLY A 104 -8.20 -18.59 -2.28
N ILE A 105 -9.37 -18.88 -1.70
CA ILE A 105 -9.52 -19.87 -0.61
C ILE A 105 -10.30 -21.12 -1.08
N SER A 106 -11.17 -21.00 -2.09
CA SER A 106 -11.97 -22.11 -2.62
C SER A 106 -11.36 -22.83 -3.82
N ARG A 107 -10.10 -22.58 -4.20
CA ARG A 107 -9.44 -23.32 -5.31
C ARG A 107 -9.39 -24.85 -5.09
N GLY A 108 -9.73 -25.34 -3.89
CA GLY A 108 -9.89 -26.77 -3.59
C GLY A 108 -11.32 -27.31 -3.63
N ARG A 109 -12.36 -26.47 -3.75
CA ARG A 109 -13.75 -26.93 -3.92
C ARG A 109 -14.05 -26.98 -5.41
N LYS A 110 -13.82 -28.15 -6.01
CA LYS A 110 -14.24 -28.44 -7.38
C LYS A 110 -15.75 -28.15 -7.47
N SER A 111 -16.15 -27.18 -8.30
CA SER A 111 -17.56 -27.06 -8.67
C SER A 111 -17.97 -28.34 -9.38
N SER A 112 -19.27 -28.61 -9.37
CA SER A 112 -19.81 -29.76 -10.09
C SER A 112 -19.34 -29.70 -11.54
N ARG A 113 -19.02 -30.85 -12.15
CA ARG A 113 -18.58 -30.95 -13.56
C ARG A 113 -19.54 -30.22 -14.52
N TYR A 114 -20.80 -30.05 -14.12
CA TYR A 114 -21.87 -29.37 -14.86
C TYR A 114 -21.81 -27.83 -14.84
N ASP A 115 -21.15 -27.22 -13.85
CA ASP A 115 -21.06 -25.75 -13.73
C ASP A 115 -19.97 -25.18 -14.66
N ILE A 116 -18.96 -25.99 -14.97
CA ILE A 116 -17.76 -25.57 -15.70
C ILE A 116 -18.03 -25.29 -17.18
N ASP A 117 -18.93 -26.03 -17.82
CA ASP A 117 -19.24 -25.86 -19.25
C ASP A 117 -20.23 -24.71 -19.52
N SER A 118 -21.11 -24.42 -18.55
CA SER A 118 -22.13 -23.37 -18.65
C SER A 118 -21.54 -21.96 -18.51
N ASP A 119 -20.55 -21.79 -17.64
CA ASP A 119 -19.95 -20.48 -17.33
C ASP A 119 -18.71 -20.17 -18.19
N LYS A 120 -18.41 -21.00 -19.20
CA LYS A 120 -17.30 -20.72 -20.12
C LYS A 120 -17.55 -19.43 -20.89
N HIS A 121 -16.46 -18.71 -21.15
CA HIS A 121 -16.48 -17.62 -22.09
C HIS A 121 -16.90 -18.14 -23.48
N TRP A 122 -17.68 -17.35 -24.22
CA TRP A 122 -18.24 -17.77 -25.51
C TRP A 122 -17.18 -18.17 -26.53
N SER A 123 -15.95 -17.66 -26.41
CA SER A 123 -14.82 -18.05 -27.27
C SER A 123 -14.34 -19.49 -27.07
N GLU A 124 -14.68 -20.11 -25.94
CA GLU A 124 -14.28 -21.48 -25.58
C GLU A 124 -15.41 -22.49 -25.80
N LYS A 125 -16.61 -22.01 -26.14
CA LYS A 125 -17.77 -22.86 -26.39
C LYS A 125 -17.79 -23.28 -27.85
N ALA A 126 -18.13 -24.55 -28.09
CA ALA A 126 -18.50 -24.99 -29.43
C ALA A 126 -19.79 -24.26 -29.84
N LEU A 127 -19.88 -23.86 -31.11
CA LEU A 127 -21.03 -23.14 -31.67
C LEU A 127 -22.35 -23.91 -31.45
N GLU A 128 -22.28 -25.23 -31.47
CA GLU A 128 -23.41 -26.15 -31.20
C GLU A 128 -24.01 -26.00 -29.80
N LYS A 129 -23.26 -25.43 -28.85
CA LYS A 129 -23.68 -25.23 -27.46
C LYS A 129 -24.01 -23.75 -27.15
N MET A 130 -24.07 -22.88 -28.17
CA MET A 130 -24.44 -21.47 -28.04
C MET A 130 -25.95 -21.29 -28.25
N THR A 131 -26.74 -21.61 -27.23
CA THR A 131 -28.18 -21.34 -27.15
C THR A 131 -28.48 -20.44 -25.97
#